data_AF-A0A967H694-F1
#
_entry.id   AF-A0A967H694-F1
#
_cell.length_a   1.000
_cell.length_b   1.000
_cell.length_c   1.000
_cell.angle_alpha   90.00
_cell.angle_beta   90.00
_cell.angle_gamma   90.00
#
_symmetry.space_group_name_H-M   'P 1'
#
loop_
_entity.id
_entity.type
_entity.pdbx_description
1 polymer ?
#
loop_
_entity_poly.entity_id
_entity_poly.type
_entity_poly.pdbx_seq_one_letter_code
_entity_poly.pdbx_strand_id
1 'polypeptide(L)'
;MGPIITVKENCRKCYACVRNCPVKAIRVHRDYAEVINERCIGCGKCIKSCSQKAKIIADDVGECQRLLDSDNPPIAILGCSHPAFFNDVQSGQLVTGLRRLGFAEVHEGAAGVDLLRDSYRKALEQNQPYPLITTHCPTIVDLIERHYPQLLKNLIGIVSPMVAL
;
A
#
# COMPACT_ATOMS: atom_id res chain seq x y z
N MET A 1 -6.48 -2.26 11.96
CA MET A 1 -6.42 -3.55 11.25
C MET A 1 -5.30 -3.44 10.22
N GLY A 2 -4.51 -4.50 9.97
CA GLY A 2 -3.47 -4.43 8.93
C GLY A 2 -4.04 -4.54 7.51
N PRO A 3 -3.28 -4.21 6.46
CA PRO A 3 -3.75 -4.17 5.07
C PRO A 3 -4.09 -5.55 4.48
N ILE A 4 -3.77 -6.64 5.19
CA ILE A 4 -4.03 -8.02 4.75
C ILE A 4 -4.70 -8.77 5.89
N ILE A 5 -5.89 -9.30 5.61
CA ILE A 5 -6.67 -10.09 6.56
C ILE A 5 -6.76 -11.56 6.12
N THR A 6 -7.16 -12.41 7.07
CA THR A 6 -7.34 -13.84 6.84
C THR A 6 -8.80 -14.22 6.95
N VAL A 7 -9.37 -14.72 5.85
CA VAL A 7 -10.67 -15.42 5.86
C VAL A 7 -10.41 -16.83 6.37
N LYS A 8 -10.75 -17.09 7.63
CA LYS A 8 -10.31 -18.30 8.36
C LYS A 8 -10.91 -19.56 7.76
N GLU A 9 -12.16 -19.46 7.33
CA GLU A 9 -13.02 -20.51 6.77
C GLU A 9 -12.47 -21.04 5.43
N ASN A 10 -11.79 -20.17 4.68
CA ASN A 10 -11.17 -20.50 3.41
C ASN A 10 -9.80 -21.17 3.59
N CYS A 11 -9.18 -21.08 4.77
CA CYS A 11 -7.83 -21.61 4.95
C CYS A 11 -7.84 -23.15 4.94
N ARG A 12 -6.97 -23.75 4.12
CA ARG A 12 -6.75 -25.22 4.08
C ARG A 12 -5.36 -25.65 4.55
N LYS A 13 -4.65 -24.79 5.29
CA LYS A 13 -3.36 -25.12 5.93
C LYS A 13 -2.27 -25.67 4.99
N CYS A 14 -2.27 -25.29 3.71
CA CYS A 14 -1.22 -25.68 2.76
C CYS A 14 0.14 -24.97 3.01
N TYR A 15 0.15 -23.98 3.91
CA TYR A 15 1.30 -23.18 4.34
C TYR A 15 2.07 -22.45 3.22
N ALA A 16 1.46 -22.27 2.04
CA ALA A 16 2.05 -21.50 0.95
C ALA A 16 2.38 -20.06 1.38
N CYS A 17 1.48 -19.41 2.11
CA CYS A 17 1.70 -18.08 2.66
C CYS A 17 2.89 -18.01 3.65
N VAL A 18 3.08 -19.05 4.47
CA VAL A 18 4.20 -19.14 5.43
C VAL A 18 5.54 -19.21 4.68
N ARG A 19 5.62 -20.08 3.66
CA ARG A 19 6.85 -20.25 2.86
C ARG A 19 7.23 -18.98 2.09
N ASN A 20 6.22 -18.25 1.56
CA ASN A 20 6.43 -17.10 0.69
C ASN A 20 6.52 -15.74 1.43
N CYS A 21 6.22 -15.69 2.74
CA CYS A 21 6.34 -14.45 3.50
C CYS A 21 7.83 -14.10 3.72
N PRO A 22 8.33 -12.95 3.23
CA PRO A 22 9.74 -12.59 3.32
C PRO A 22 10.18 -12.28 4.75
N VAL A 23 9.26 -11.76 5.57
CA VAL A 23 9.52 -11.31 6.95
C VAL A 23 8.96 -12.25 8.03
N LYS A 24 8.50 -13.44 7.61
CA LYS A 24 7.91 -14.47 8.48
C LYS A 24 6.79 -13.94 9.37
N ALA A 25 5.92 -13.10 8.82
CA ALA A 25 4.78 -12.47 9.49
C ALA A 25 3.49 -13.33 9.43
N ILE A 26 3.61 -14.66 9.40
CA ILE A 26 2.45 -15.58 9.38
C ILE A 26 2.52 -16.48 10.61
N ARG A 27 1.49 -16.42 11.46
CA ARG A 27 1.29 -17.32 12.60
C ARG A 27 0.45 -18.51 12.16
N VAL A 28 0.81 -19.71 12.62
CA VAL A 28 0.03 -20.92 12.38
C VAL A 28 -0.79 -21.23 13.63
N HIS A 29 -2.10 -21.31 13.47
CA HIS A 29 -3.04 -21.82 14.46
C HIS A 29 -3.43 -23.26 14.10
N ARG A 30 -4.19 -23.92 14.97
CA ARG A 30 -4.67 -25.30 14.76
C ARG A 30 -5.44 -25.47 13.43
N ASP A 31 -6.26 -24.48 13.09
CA ASP A 31 -7.22 -24.59 11.98
C ASP A 31 -6.94 -23.64 10.81
N TYR A 32 -6.12 -22.61 11.01
CA TYR A 32 -5.81 -21.62 9.98
C TYR A 32 -4.41 -21.00 10.18
N ALA A 33 -3.90 -20.34 9.14
CA ALA A 33 -2.70 -19.51 9.23
C ALA A 33 -3.09 -18.03 9.11
N GLU A 34 -2.61 -17.19 10.01
CA GLU A 34 -3.01 -15.79 10.18
C GLU A 34 -1.83 -14.83 9.96
N VAL A 35 -2.12 -13.61 9.50
CA VAL A 35 -1.10 -12.55 9.36
C VAL A 35 -0.87 -11.89 10.71
N ILE A 36 0.39 -11.75 11.11
CA ILE A 36 0.80 -10.96 12.29
C ILE A 36 1.00 -9.52 11.82
N ASN A 37 0.04 -8.64 12.11
CA ASN A 37 0.02 -7.28 11.56
C ASN A 37 1.23 -6.45 11.98
N GLU A 38 1.73 -6.65 13.19
CA GLU A 38 2.86 -5.92 13.76
C GLU A 38 4.16 -6.22 13.00
N ARG A 39 4.26 -7.42 12.40
CA ARG A 39 5.42 -7.85 11.60
C ARG A 39 5.22 -7.67 10.10
N CYS A 40 3.97 -7.58 9.65
CA CYS A 40 3.62 -7.52 8.24
C CYS A 40 4.03 -6.18 7.64
N ILE A 41 4.63 -6.22 6.46
CA ILE A 41 5.06 -5.05 5.66
C ILE A 41 4.12 -4.75 4.48
N GLY A 42 2.95 -5.40 4.43
CA GLY A 42 1.93 -5.17 3.38
C GLY A 42 2.25 -5.67 1.97
N CYS A 43 3.35 -6.40 1.73
CA CYS A 43 3.82 -6.72 0.36
C CYS A 43 2.92 -7.64 -0.51
N GLY A 44 1.82 -8.18 0.01
CA GLY A 44 0.86 -9.00 -0.77
C GLY A 44 1.33 -10.38 -1.26
N LYS A 45 2.60 -10.80 -1.05
CA LYS A 45 3.10 -12.13 -1.49
C LYS A 45 2.27 -13.31 -0.97
N CYS A 46 1.70 -13.19 0.24
CA CYS A 46 0.83 -14.20 0.83
C CYS A 46 -0.54 -14.29 0.14
N ILE A 47 -1.04 -13.18 -0.43
CA ILE A 47 -2.27 -13.14 -1.24
C ILE A 47 -2.01 -13.89 -2.55
N LYS A 48 -0.96 -13.49 -3.29
CA LYS A 48 -0.60 -14.09 -4.58
C LYS A 48 -0.35 -15.60 -4.52
N SER A 49 0.25 -16.09 -3.44
CA SER A 49 0.55 -17.52 -3.27
C SER A 49 -0.60 -18.34 -2.67
N CYS A 50 -1.69 -17.72 -2.23
CA CYS A 50 -2.80 -18.42 -1.61
C CYS A 50 -3.81 -18.93 -2.64
N SER A 51 -3.71 -20.20 -3.02
CA SER A 51 -4.67 -20.87 -3.92
C SER A 51 -6.10 -20.92 -3.36
N GLN A 52 -6.27 -20.76 -2.05
CA GLN A 52 -7.56 -20.85 -1.36
C GLN A 52 -8.26 -19.50 -1.21
N LYS A 53 -7.64 -18.39 -1.65
CA LYS A 53 -8.18 -17.03 -1.44
C LYS A 53 -8.48 -16.73 0.05
N ALA A 54 -7.69 -17.31 0.95
CA ALA A 54 -7.80 -17.13 2.40
C ALA A 54 -6.98 -15.93 2.93
N LYS A 55 -6.23 -15.27 2.05
CA LYS A 55 -5.49 -14.03 2.31
C LYS A 55 -6.06 -12.99 1.38
N ILE A 56 -6.65 -11.94 1.92
CA ILE A 56 -7.31 -10.90 1.14
C ILE A 56 -6.84 -9.52 1.62
N ILE A 57 -7.01 -8.53 0.76
CA ILE A 57 -6.83 -7.12 1.12
C ILE A 57 -7.96 -6.75 2.09
N ALA A 58 -7.66 -5.95 3.11
CA ALA A 58 -8.68 -5.40 3.99
C ALA A 58 -9.69 -4.58 3.16
N ASP A 59 -10.98 -4.70 3.50
CA ASP A 59 -12.04 -4.00 2.80
C ASP A 59 -12.41 -2.73 3.57
N ASP A 60 -12.18 -1.59 2.92
CA ASP A 60 -12.49 -0.26 3.45
C ASP A 60 -13.64 0.43 2.68
N VAL A 61 -14.40 -0.31 1.85
CA VAL A 61 -15.55 0.26 1.10
C VAL A 61 -16.58 0.87 2.04
N GLY A 62 -16.85 0.22 3.19
CA GLY A 62 -17.77 0.74 4.19
C GLY A 62 -17.28 2.05 4.84
N GLU A 63 -15.97 2.21 5.05
CA GLU A 63 -15.40 3.48 5.52
C GLU A 63 -15.47 4.56 4.43
N CYS A 64 -15.15 4.20 3.19
CA CYS A 64 -15.30 5.09 2.04
C CYS A 64 -16.73 5.64 1.91
N GLN A 65 -17.75 4.77 2.07
CA GLN A 65 -19.15 5.20 2.04
C GLN A 65 -19.48 6.18 3.18
N ARG A 66 -19.00 5.92 4.41
CA ARG A 66 -19.20 6.84 5.53
C ARG A 66 -18.58 8.22 5.27
N LEU A 67 -17.43 8.28 4.60
CA LEU A 67 -16.82 9.54 4.21
C LEU A 67 -17.66 10.27 3.15
N LEU A 68 -18.17 9.55 2.16
CA LEU A 68 -19.04 10.10 1.11
C LEU A 68 -20.37 10.64 1.67
N ASP A 69 -20.91 10.02 2.71
CA ASP A 69 -22.15 10.44 3.36
C ASP A 69 -21.96 11.61 4.34
N SER A 70 -20.73 12.08 4.53
CA SER A 70 -20.44 13.21 5.44
C SER A 70 -20.72 14.57 4.80
N ASP A 71 -20.86 15.61 5.62
CA ASP A 71 -21.11 16.99 5.15
C ASP A 71 -19.95 17.57 4.31
N ASN A 72 -18.77 16.95 4.36
CA ASN A 72 -17.58 17.34 3.62
C ASN A 72 -17.20 16.22 2.64
N PRO A 73 -17.62 16.31 1.36
CA PRO A 73 -17.39 15.23 0.43
C PRO A 73 -15.88 14.98 0.23
N PRO A 74 -15.43 13.71 0.27
CA PRO A 74 -14.01 13.37 0.23
C PRO A 74 -13.40 13.63 -1.15
N ILE A 75 -12.07 13.72 -1.19
CA ILE A 75 -11.28 13.78 -2.40
C ILE A 75 -10.74 12.37 -2.71
N ALA A 76 -10.89 11.92 -3.96
CA ALA A 76 -10.29 10.67 -4.41
C ALA A 76 -8.87 10.93 -4.94
N ILE A 77 -7.89 10.16 -4.46
CA ILE A 77 -6.53 10.16 -5.01
C ILE A 77 -6.27 8.80 -5.66
N LEU A 78 -6.13 8.78 -6.98
CA LEU A 78 -5.88 7.58 -7.76
C LEU A 78 -4.43 7.16 -7.66
N GLY A 79 -4.18 5.89 -7.35
CA GLY A 79 -2.82 5.33 -7.40
C GLY A 79 -2.24 5.46 -8.81
N CYS A 80 -0.91 5.64 -8.90
CA CYS A 80 -0.20 5.77 -10.18
C CYS A 80 -0.31 4.52 -11.09
N SER A 81 -0.71 3.37 -10.54
CA SER A 81 -0.95 2.14 -11.30
C SER A 81 -2.37 2.03 -11.88
N HIS A 82 -3.27 2.99 -11.62
CA HIS A 82 -4.65 2.92 -12.10
C HIS A 82 -4.78 2.72 -13.62
N PRO A 83 -3.95 3.31 -14.51
CA PRO A 83 -4.10 3.10 -15.95
C PRO A 83 -3.76 1.66 -16.37
N ALA A 84 -2.85 1.01 -15.65
CA ALA A 84 -2.47 -0.38 -15.91
C ALA A 84 -3.50 -1.38 -15.37
N PHE A 85 -4.15 -1.03 -14.25
CA PHE A 85 -5.19 -1.86 -13.64
C PHE A 85 -6.52 -1.75 -14.39
N PHE A 86 -6.97 -0.54 -14.69
CA PHE A 86 -8.19 -0.24 -15.44
C PHE A 86 -7.87 -0.06 -16.93
N ASN A 87 -7.34 -1.11 -17.56
CA ASN A 87 -6.91 -1.05 -18.96
C ASN A 87 -8.06 -1.06 -19.98
N ASP A 88 -9.27 -1.37 -19.51
CA ASP A 88 -10.52 -1.45 -20.26
C ASP A 88 -11.37 -0.18 -20.13
N VAL A 89 -10.92 0.79 -19.32
CA VAL A 89 -11.63 2.04 -19.04
C VAL A 89 -10.70 3.22 -19.24
N GLN A 90 -11.18 4.28 -19.90
CA GLN A 90 -10.40 5.51 -20.03
C GLN A 90 -10.35 6.25 -18.68
N SER A 91 -9.22 6.88 -18.35
CA SER A 91 -9.09 7.65 -17.09
C SER A 91 -10.20 8.68 -16.89
N GLY A 92 -10.66 9.33 -17.97
CA GLY A 92 -11.79 10.28 -17.90
C GLY A 92 -13.12 9.63 -17.50
N GLN A 93 -13.36 8.37 -17.87
CA GLN A 93 -14.55 7.62 -17.45
C GLN A 93 -14.46 7.28 -15.95
N LEU A 94 -13.28 6.90 -15.47
CA LEU A 94 -13.03 6.64 -14.04
C LEU A 94 -13.25 7.90 -13.19
N VAL A 95 -12.68 9.04 -13.63
CA VAL A 95 -12.89 10.35 -13.00
C VAL A 95 -14.38 10.71 -12.96
N THR A 96 -15.08 10.53 -14.09
CA THR A 96 -16.52 10.81 -14.17
C THR A 96 -17.32 9.91 -13.23
N GLY A 97 -16.98 8.62 -13.15
CA GLY A 97 -17.61 7.67 -12.24
C GLY A 97 -17.45 8.09 -10.78
N LEU A 98 -16.23 8.43 -10.35
CA LEU A 98 -15.95 8.87 -8.99
C LEU A 98 -16.68 10.18 -8.65
N ARG A 99 -16.69 11.16 -9.56
CA ARG A 99 -17.48 12.38 -9.39
C ARG A 99 -18.97 12.09 -9.19
N ARG A 100 -19.53 11.14 -9.95
CA ARG A 100 -20.93 10.72 -9.80
C ARG A 100 -21.22 9.98 -8.50
N LEU A 101 -20.22 9.33 -7.90
CA LEU A 101 -20.33 8.69 -6.59
C LEU A 101 -20.33 9.68 -5.42
N GLY A 102 -20.01 10.96 -5.67
CA GLY A 102 -20.05 12.01 -4.65
C GLY A 102 -18.69 12.57 -4.25
N PHE A 103 -17.58 12.14 -4.86
CA PHE A 103 -16.26 12.73 -4.57
C PHE A 103 -16.17 14.19 -5.03
N ALA A 104 -15.68 15.06 -4.14
CA ALA A 104 -15.53 16.50 -4.39
C ALA A 104 -14.50 16.79 -5.48
N GLU A 105 -13.41 16.02 -5.51
CA GLU A 105 -12.34 16.12 -6.51
C GLU A 105 -11.72 14.75 -6.75
N VAL A 106 -11.04 14.60 -7.89
CA VAL A 106 -10.31 13.39 -8.25
C VAL A 106 -8.93 13.81 -8.74
N HIS A 107 -7.89 13.40 -8.01
CA HIS A 107 -6.49 13.69 -8.31
C HIS A 107 -5.72 12.42 -8.61
N GLU A 108 -4.63 12.56 -9.35
CA GLU A 108 -3.70 11.46 -9.57
C GLU A 108 -2.54 11.53 -8.57
N GLY A 109 -2.27 10.42 -7.88
CA GLY A 109 -1.17 10.29 -6.93
C GLY A 109 0.21 10.61 -7.51
N ALA A 110 0.37 10.45 -8.83
CA ALA A 110 1.59 10.80 -9.56
C ALA A 110 1.89 12.32 -9.52
N ALA A 111 0.88 13.18 -9.39
CA ALA A 111 1.08 14.62 -9.26
C ALA A 111 1.92 14.99 -8.02
N GLY A 112 1.84 14.17 -6.96
CA GLY A 112 2.66 14.34 -5.76
C GLY A 112 4.16 14.14 -6.01
N VAL A 113 4.56 13.46 -7.10
CA VAL A 113 5.98 13.31 -7.47
C VAL A 113 6.58 14.67 -7.83
N ASP A 114 5.81 15.52 -8.51
CA ASP A 114 6.28 16.85 -8.90
C ASP A 114 6.47 17.77 -7.70
N LEU A 115 5.59 17.68 -6.70
CA LEU A 115 5.72 18.40 -5.43
C LEU A 115 7.00 18.04 -4.67
N LEU A 116 7.47 16.80 -4.82
CA LEU A 116 8.64 16.27 -4.10
C LEU A 116 9.95 16.43 -4.87
N ARG A 117 9.91 16.83 -6.15
CA ARG A 117 11.05 16.86 -7.06
C ARG A 117 12.25 17.62 -6.49
N ASP A 118 12.03 18.82 -5.96
CA ASP A 118 13.11 19.66 -5.46
C ASP A 118 13.72 19.13 -4.16
N SER A 119 12.91 18.50 -3.31
CA SER A 119 13.39 17.82 -2.11
C SER A 119 14.29 16.64 -2.46
N TYR A 120 13.90 15.83 -3.46
CA TYR A 120 14.73 14.74 -3.98
C TYR A 120 16.02 15.26 -4.59
N ARG A 121 15.98 16.33 -5.39
CA ARG A 121 17.18 16.94 -5.97
C ARG A 121 18.15 17.40 -4.89
N LYS A 122 17.67 18.15 -3.89
CA LYS A 122 18.48 18.62 -2.76
C LYS A 122 19.11 17.46 -1.98
N ALA A 123 18.36 16.38 -1.75
CA ALA A 123 18.89 15.21 -1.04
C ALA A 123 20.01 14.50 -1.82
N LEU A 124 19.89 14.42 -3.15
CA LEU A 124 20.91 13.83 -4.01
C LEU A 124 22.19 14.69 -4.09
N GLU A 125 22.07 16.01 -4.03
CA GLU A 125 23.21 16.95 -4.07
C GLU A 125 24.07 16.92 -2.79
N GLN A 126 23.53 16.43 -1.67
CA GLN A 126 24.24 16.37 -0.37
C GLN A 126 25.38 15.35 -0.32
N ASN A 127 25.61 14.55 -1.39
CA ASN A 127 26.72 13.60 -1.53
C ASN A 127 27.00 12.77 -0.27
N GLN A 128 25.97 12.07 0.22
CA GLN A 128 26.09 11.19 1.37
C GLN A 128 27.10 10.05 1.09
N PRO A 129 27.89 9.61 2.09
CA PRO A 129 28.89 8.55 1.91
C PRO A 129 28.30 7.14 1.80
N TYR A 130 26.98 7.02 1.62
CA TYR A 130 26.23 5.77 1.52
C TYR A 130 25.09 5.92 0.51
N PRO A 131 24.61 4.82 -0.10
CA PRO A 131 23.51 4.88 -1.05
C PRO A 131 22.21 5.32 -0.37
N LEU A 132 21.44 6.16 -1.08
CA LEU A 132 20.10 6.57 -0.67
C LEU A 132 19.05 5.58 -1.18
N ILE A 133 18.10 5.24 -0.32
CA ILE A 133 16.96 4.38 -0.58
C ILE A 133 15.71 5.26 -0.59
N THR A 134 14.93 5.16 -1.66
CA THR A 134 13.71 5.96 -1.79
C THR A 134 12.62 5.50 -0.82
N THR A 135 11.84 6.45 -0.34
CA THR A 135 10.76 6.25 0.64
C THR A 135 9.37 6.29 0.01
N HIS A 136 9.28 6.21 -1.33
CA HIS A 136 8.00 6.19 -2.05
C HIS A 136 7.13 4.98 -1.70
N CYS A 137 7.76 3.82 -1.48
CA CYS A 137 7.05 2.56 -1.23
C CYS A 137 6.97 2.27 0.27
N PRO A 138 5.78 2.27 0.89
CA PRO A 138 5.65 2.02 2.32
C PRO A 138 6.13 0.62 2.71
N THR A 139 6.02 -0.38 1.82
CA THR A 139 6.57 -1.72 2.07
C THR A 139 8.10 -1.71 2.23
N ILE A 140 8.83 -0.86 1.52
CA ILE A 140 10.29 -0.74 1.67
C ILE A 140 10.62 -0.02 2.98
N VAL A 141 9.88 1.04 3.31
CA VAL A 141 10.01 1.75 4.59
C VAL A 141 9.77 0.80 5.75
N ASP A 142 8.63 0.11 5.79
CA ASP A 142 8.29 -0.88 6.83
C ASP A 142 9.30 -2.03 6.91
N LEU A 143 9.83 -2.48 5.77
CA LEU A 143 10.87 -3.50 5.74
C LEU A 143 12.13 -3.02 6.46
N ILE A 144 12.58 -1.80 6.18
CA ILE A 144 13.77 -1.22 6.78
C ILE A 144 13.55 -0.91 8.25
N GLU A 145 12.48 -0.19 8.59
CA GLU A 145 12.19 0.22 9.97
C GLU A 145 12.04 -0.97 10.93
N ARG A 146 11.39 -2.06 10.48
CA ARG A 146 11.06 -3.19 11.35
C ARG A 146 12.06 -4.35 11.27
N HIS A 147 12.72 -4.54 10.13
CA HIS A 147 13.55 -5.74 9.88
C HIS A 147 15.00 -5.46 9.49
N TYR A 148 15.34 -4.23 9.07
CA TYR A 148 16.71 -3.84 8.71
C TYR A 148 17.08 -2.44 9.27
N PRO A 149 16.98 -2.23 10.60
CA PRO A 149 17.15 -0.90 11.21
C PRO A 149 18.55 -0.29 10.96
N GLN A 150 19.57 -1.10 10.68
CA GLN A 150 20.89 -0.63 10.27
C GLN A 150 20.89 0.19 8.96
N LEU A 151 19.84 0.08 8.15
CA LEU A 151 19.63 0.84 6.91
C LEU A 151 18.75 2.07 7.09
N LEU A 152 18.31 2.41 8.32
CA LEU A 152 17.48 3.59 8.56
C LEU A 152 18.10 4.87 8.02
N LYS A 153 19.42 5.04 8.22
CA LYS A 153 20.18 6.18 7.69
C LYS A 153 20.20 6.27 6.17
N ASN A 154 19.93 5.17 5.48
CA ASN A 154 19.91 5.12 4.02
C ASN A 154 18.56 5.60 3.47
N LEU A 155 17.48 5.64 4.27
CA LEU A 155 16.20 6.18 3.80
C LEU A 155 16.34 7.68 3.53
N ILE A 156 15.86 8.13 2.37
CA ILE A 156 15.97 9.53 1.94
C ILE A 156 15.15 10.51 2.80
N GLY A 157 14.23 10.02 3.64
CA GLY A 157 13.50 10.83 4.61
C GLY A 157 12.45 11.78 4.00
N ILE A 158 12.06 11.56 2.73
CA ILE A 158 11.04 12.35 2.04
C ILE A 158 9.71 11.58 2.09
N VAL A 159 8.58 12.27 2.27
CA VAL A 159 7.27 11.61 2.30
C VAL A 159 6.91 10.97 0.95
N SER A 160 5.93 10.06 0.94
CA SER A 160 5.46 9.47 -0.32
C SER A 160 4.63 10.47 -1.14
N PRO A 161 4.49 10.29 -2.47
CA PRO A 161 3.69 11.18 -3.33
C PRO A 161 2.23 11.27 -2.88
N MET A 162 1.69 10.18 -2.33
CA MET A 162 0.32 10.13 -1.79
C MET A 162 0.15 10.95 -0.51
N VAL A 163 1.24 11.21 0.23
CA VAL A 163 1.24 12.05 1.45
C VAL A 163 1.55 13.50 1.11
N ALA A 164 2.23 13.75 -0.01
CA ALA A 164 2.56 15.10 -0.47
C ALA A 164 1.35 15.84 -1.07
N LEU A 165 0.38 15.09 -1.60
CA LEU A 165 -0.92 15.57 -2.07
C LEU A 165 -1.88 15.74 -0.90
#